data_AF-A0A2E6QHL0-F1
#
_entry.id   AF-A0A2E6QHL0-F1
#
_cell.length_a   1.000
_cell.length_b   1.000
_cell.length_c   1.000
_cell.angle_alpha   90.00
_cell.angle_beta   90.00
_cell.angle_gamma   90.00
#
_symmetry.space_group_name_H-M   'P 1'
#
loop_
_entity.id
_entity.type
_entity.pdbx_description
1 polymer ?
#
loop_
_entity_poly.entity_id
_entity_poly.type
_entity_poly.pdbx_seq_one_letter_code
_entity_poly.pdbx_strand_id
1 'polypeptide(L)'
;MSERKTPHPVDVHVGRRLKHRREQLGLSQVVLAGSTGVTYQQIQKYETARDRISASRLHDMAETLGVPVGYFFAGLPHGEGSGCTVGDPSAES
;
A
#
# COMPACT_ATOMS: atom_id res chain seq x y z
N MET A 1 -26.57 -4.38 14.88
CA MET A 1 -25.79 -3.15 14.63
C MET A 1 -24.34 -3.57 14.55
N SER A 2 -23.70 -3.51 13.38
CA SER A 2 -22.30 -3.97 13.26
C SER A 2 -21.39 -3.01 14.01
N GLU A 3 -20.65 -3.54 14.99
CA GLU A 3 -19.58 -2.83 15.70
C GLU A 3 -18.64 -2.19 14.67
N ARG A 4 -18.44 -0.87 14.78
CA ARG A 4 -17.44 -0.15 13.98
C ARG A 4 -16.06 -0.61 14.43
N LYS A 5 -15.59 -1.72 13.86
CA LYS A 5 -14.23 -2.20 14.04
C LYS A 5 -13.29 -1.13 13.50
N THR A 6 -12.53 -0.51 14.39
CA THR A 6 -11.50 0.47 14.01
C THR A 6 -10.57 -0.21 13.01
N PRO A 7 -10.34 0.39 11.82
CA PRO A 7 -9.47 -0.21 10.81
C PRO A 7 -8.05 -0.33 11.36
N HIS A 8 -7.34 -1.39 10.96
CA HIS A 8 -5.99 -1.62 11.43
C HIS A 8 -5.07 -0.49 10.94
N PRO A 9 -4.12 0.01 11.75
CA PRO A 9 -3.25 1.13 11.37
C PRO A 9 -2.47 0.86 10.07
N VAL A 10 -2.10 -0.40 9.83
CA VAL A 10 -1.46 -0.82 8.57
C VAL A 10 -2.39 -0.62 7.37
N ASP A 11 -3.67 -1.01 7.47
CA ASP A 11 -4.64 -0.85 6.38
C ASP A 11 -4.85 0.65 6.06
N VAL A 12 -4.93 1.49 7.11
CA VAL A 12 -5.01 2.96 6.98
C VAL A 12 -3.80 3.53 6.25
N HIS A 13 -2.60 3.09 6.61
CA HIS A 13 -1.36 3.54 5.97
C HIS A 13 -1.28 3.11 4.50
N VAL A 14 -1.57 1.83 4.22
CA VAL A 14 -1.59 1.28 2.85
C VAL A 14 -2.59 2.03 1.98
N GLY A 15 -3.81 2.26 2.48
CA GLY A 15 -4.84 3.04 1.78
C GLY A 15 -4.39 4.47 1.47
N ARG A 16 -3.72 5.14 2.41
CA ARG A 16 -3.15 6.48 2.20
C ARG A 16 -2.06 6.48 1.14
N ARG A 17 -1.16 5.48 1.15
CA ARG A 17 -0.08 5.33 0.16
C ARG A 17 -0.63 5.06 -1.23
N LEU A 18 -1.68 4.25 -1.33
CA LEU A 18 -2.40 3.98 -2.58
C LEU A 18 -2.98 5.26 -3.17
N LYS A 19 -3.75 6.01 -2.38
CA LYS A 19 -4.33 7.29 -2.78
C LYS A 19 -3.27 8.27 -3.27
N HIS A 20 -2.22 8.45 -2.46
CA HIS A 20 -1.15 9.39 -2.77
C HIS A 20 -0.43 9.04 -4.07
N ARG A 21 -0.10 7.76 -4.28
CA ARG A 21 0.56 7.33 -5.52
C ARG A 21 -0.35 7.49 -6.73
N ARG A 22 -1.64 7.17 -6.60
CA ARG A 22 -2.63 7.38 -7.66
C ARG A 22 -2.70 8.86 -8.06
N GLU A 23 -2.75 9.77 -7.08
CA GLU A 23 -2.80 11.22 -7.31
C GLU A 23 -1.53 11.75 -7.98
N GLN A 24 -0.35 11.25 -7.59
CA GLN A 24 0.92 11.59 -8.26
C GLN A 24 0.95 11.22 -9.74
N LEU A 25 0.28 10.13 -10.10
CA LEU A 25 0.17 9.68 -11.50
C LEU A 25 -0.99 10.36 -12.25
N GLY A 26 -1.75 11.24 -11.59
CA GLY A 26 -2.92 11.89 -12.18
C GLY A 26 -4.07 10.93 -12.49
N LEU A 27 -4.08 9.73 -11.90
CA LEU A 27 -5.08 8.70 -12.17
C LEU A 27 -6.35 8.95 -11.35
N SER A 28 -7.52 8.79 -11.97
CA SER A 28 -8.79 8.78 -11.23
C SER A 28 -9.02 7.41 -10.57
N GLN A 29 -9.90 7.35 -9.57
CA GLN A 29 -10.27 6.08 -8.93
C GLN A 29 -10.89 5.09 -9.93
N VAL A 30 -11.64 5.58 -10.93
CA VAL A 30 -12.25 4.76 -11.98
C VAL A 30 -11.19 4.14 -12.88
N VAL A 31 -10.14 4.90 -13.23
CA VAL A 31 -9.03 4.40 -14.06
C VAL A 31 -8.26 3.31 -13.32
N LEU A 32 -7.89 3.56 -12.05
CA LEU A 32 -7.22 2.56 -11.23
C LEU A 32 -8.07 1.28 -11.05
N ALA A 33 -9.38 1.45 -10.84
CA ALA A 33 -10.33 0.35 -10.72
C ALA A 33 -10.37 -0.51 -12.00
N GLY A 34 -10.43 0.14 -13.17
CA GLY A 34 -10.41 -0.53 -14.47
C GLY A 34 -9.15 -1.36 -14.69
N SER A 35 -7.98 -0.81 -14.37
CA SER A 35 -6.69 -1.51 -14.53
C SER A 35 -6.49 -2.67 -13.54
N THR A 36 -7.10 -2.59 -12.35
CA THR A 36 -6.94 -3.61 -11.30
C THR A 36 -8.09 -4.62 -11.26
N GLY A 37 -9.10 -4.47 -12.13
CA GLY A 37 -10.25 -5.38 -12.20
C GLY A 37 -11.12 -5.38 -10.94
N VAL A 38 -11.22 -4.23 -10.27
CA VAL A 38 -12.12 -4.02 -9.11
C VAL A 38 -13.07 -2.86 -9.40
N THR A 39 -14.07 -2.66 -8.56
CA THR A 39 -15.01 -1.53 -8.72
C THR A 39 -14.43 -0.23 -8.19
N TYR A 40 -14.89 0.92 -8.72
CA TYR A 40 -14.48 2.24 -8.21
C TYR A 40 -14.79 2.39 -6.71
N GLN A 41 -15.90 1.80 -6.25
CA GLN A 41 -16.30 1.82 -4.85
C GLN A 41 -15.31 1.04 -3.98
N GLN A 42 -14.77 -0.08 -4.48
CA GLN A 42 -13.73 -0.83 -3.78
C GLN A 42 -12.45 -0.02 -3.67
N ILE A 43 -12.00 0.66 -4.74
CA ILE A 43 -10.85 1.58 -4.65
C ILE A 43 -11.10 2.65 -3.59
N GLN A 44 -12.28 3.28 -3.55
CA GLN A 44 -12.61 4.26 -2.52
C GLN A 44 -12.57 3.65 -1.11
N LYS A 45 -13.06 2.42 -0.92
CA LYS A 45 -13.01 1.71 0.37
C LYS A 45 -11.59 1.35 0.78
N TYR A 46 -10.73 0.98 -0.17
CA TYR A 46 -9.31 0.71 0.07
C TYR A 46 -8.58 1.98 0.49
N GLU A 47 -8.79 3.08 -0.23
CA GLU A 47 -8.18 4.38 0.11
C GLU A 47 -8.63 4.93 1.46
N THR A 48 -9.85 4.58 1.89
CA THR A 48 -10.40 4.97 3.20
C THR A 48 -10.23 3.90 4.28
N ALA A 49 -9.52 2.81 3.97
CA ALA A 49 -9.30 1.64 4.83
C ALA A 49 -10.59 1.06 5.44
N ARG A 50 -11.73 1.23 4.76
CA ARG A 50 -13.01 0.61 5.14
C ARG A 50 -12.99 -0.89 4.85
N ASP A 51 -12.31 -1.27 3.77
CA ASP A 51 -12.09 -2.67 3.40
C ASP A 51 -10.58 -2.95 3.36
N ARG A 52 -10.21 -4.16 3.75
CA ARG A 52 -8.82 -4.65 3.66
C ARG A 52 -8.49 -5.02 2.22
N ILE A 53 -7.25 -4.76 1.82
CA ILE A 53 -6.72 -5.17 0.52
C ILE A 53 -6.09 -6.55 0.69
N SER A 54 -6.46 -7.52 -0.16
CA SER A 54 -5.79 -8.82 -0.18
C SER A 54 -4.39 -8.68 -0.78
N ALA A 55 -3.47 -9.60 -0.44
CA ALA A 55 -2.11 -9.59 -0.98
C ALA A 55 -2.08 -9.61 -2.51
N SER A 56 -2.96 -10.39 -3.14
CA SER A 56 -3.10 -10.43 -4.61
C SER A 56 -3.48 -9.07 -5.19
N ARG A 57 -4.49 -8.40 -4.64
CA ARG A 57 -4.92 -7.08 -5.14
C ARG A 57 -3.88 -6.00 -4.89
N LEU A 58 -3.17 -6.07 -3.77
CA LEU A 58 -2.08 -5.15 -3.49
C LEU A 58 -0.95 -5.31 -4.51
N HIS A 59 -0.67 -6.55 -4.95
CA HIS A 59 0.28 -6.83 -6.03
C HIS A 59 -0.19 -6.22 -7.36
N ASP A 60 -1.42 -6.51 -7.78
CA ASP A 60 -1.99 -5.95 -9.03
C ASP A 60 -1.95 -4.41 -9.04
N MET A 61 -2.23 -3.79 -7.90
CA MET A 61 -2.14 -2.33 -7.71
C MET A 61 -0.70 -1.83 -7.80
N ALA A 62 0.27 -2.55 -7.22
CA ALA A 62 1.69 -2.20 -7.33
C ALA A 62 2.15 -2.20 -8.79
N GLU A 63 1.79 -3.23 -9.55
CA GLU A 63 2.11 -3.33 -10.98
C GLU A 63 1.48 -2.19 -11.76
N THR A 64 0.18 -1.92 -11.54
CA THR A 64 -0.54 -0.83 -12.20
C THR A 64 0.07 0.55 -11.90
N LEU A 65 0.53 0.76 -10.65
CA LEU A 65 1.10 2.03 -10.20
C LEU A 65 2.61 2.15 -10.44
N GLY A 66 3.23 1.11 -11.01
CA GLY A 66 4.66 1.03 -11.30
C GLY A 66 5.53 1.17 -10.05
N VAL A 67 5.13 0.56 -8.93
CA VAL A 67 5.86 0.59 -7.66
C VAL A 67 6.04 -0.81 -7.09
N PRO A 68 7.13 -1.10 -6.37
CA PRO A 68 7.26 -2.36 -5.65
C PRO A 68 6.20 -2.46 -4.54
N VAL A 69 5.72 -3.67 -4.22
CA VAL A 69 4.72 -3.89 -3.14
C VAL A 69 5.16 -3.27 -1.80
N GLY A 70 6.47 -3.30 -1.51
CA GLY A 70 7.04 -2.67 -0.31
C GLY A 70 6.79 -1.17 -0.20
N TYR A 71 6.52 -0.47 -1.31
CA TYR A 71 6.16 0.95 -1.33
C TYR A 71 4.96 1.26 -0.42
N PHE A 72 3.97 0.37 -0.34
CA PHE A 72 2.77 0.60 0.46
C PHE A 72 3.02 0.49 1.96
N PHE A 73 4.10 -0.17 2.39
CA PHE A 73 4.46 -0.35 3.80
C PHE A 73 5.59 0.58 4.25
N ALA A 74 6.27 1.25 3.31
CA ALA A 74 7.34 2.19 3.62
C ALA A 74 6.87 3.28 4.61
N GLY A 75 7.65 3.50 5.66
CA GLY A 75 7.35 4.48 6.73
C GLY A 75 6.41 3.97 7.82
N LEU A 76 5.98 2.70 7.78
CA LEU A 76 5.42 2.06 8.97
C LEU A 76 6.54 1.80 9.98
N PRO A 77 6.26 1.91 11.29
CA PRO A 77 7.18 1.44 12.29
C PRO A 77 7.37 -0.07 12.07
N HIS A 78 8.57 -0.45 11.61
CA HIS A 78 8.98 -1.83 11.67
C HIS A 78 8.98 -2.16 13.16
N GLY A 79 8.24 -3.19 13.59
CA GLY A 79 8.37 -3.68 14.96
C GLY A 79 9.84 -4.04 15.15
N GLU A 80 10.57 -3.21 15.88
CA GLU A 80 12.01 -3.30 16.05
C GLU A 80 12.36 -4.64 16.73
N GLY A 81 12.62 -5.65 15.92
CA GLY A 81 13.80 -6.47 16.07
C GLY A 81 14.92 -5.76 15.33
N SER A 82 15.84 -5.18 16.09
CA SER A 82 17.07 -4.56 15.63
C SER A 82 17.73 -5.35 14.49
N GLY A 83 17.84 -4.73 13.32
CA GLY A 83 18.61 -5.21 12.18
C GLY A 83 19.67 -4.19 11.83
N CYS A 84 20.69 -4.10 12.67
CA CYS A 84 21.96 -3.50 12.32
C CYS A 84 22.55 -4.30 11.14
N THR A 85 22.33 -3.88 9.90
CA THR A 85 23.11 -4.37 8.76
C THR A 85 24.37 -3.52 8.65
N VAL A 86 25.35 -3.76 9.53
CA VAL A 86 26.74 -3.50 9.15
C VAL A 86 27.06 -4.52 8.07
N GLY A 87 27.20 -4.03 6.85
CA GLY A 87 27.50 -4.83 5.67
C GLY A 87 27.95 -3.91 4.56
N ASP A 88 28.95 -3.08 4.85
CA ASP A 88 29.75 -2.39 3.85
C ASP A 88 31.01 -3.22 3.62
N PRO A 89 31.10 -4.04 2.54
CA PRO A 89 32.35 -4.66 2.13
C PRO A 89 33.11 -3.68 1.22
N SER A 90 33.41 -2.48 1.70
CA SER A 90 34.41 -1.62 1.06
C SER A 90 35.81 -2.11 1.45
N ALA A 91 36.39 -2.86 0.53
CA ALA A 91 37.81 -2.80 0.16
C ALA A 91 38.83 -2.85 1.32
N GLU A 92 39.34 -4.06 1.61
CA GLU A 92 40.73 -4.22 2.02
C GLU A 92 41.51 -4.88 0.89
N SER A 93 42.43 -4.08 0.32
CA SER A 93 43.63 -4.37 -0.48
C SER A 93 43.50 -5.04 -1.86
#